data_AF-A0AAE1EKV0-F1
#
_entry.id   AF-A0AAE1EKV0-F1
#
_cell.length_a   1.000
_cell.length_b   1.000
_cell.length_c   1.000
_cell.angle_alpha   90.00
_cell.angle_beta   90.00
_cell.angle_gamma   90.00
#
_symmetry.space_group_name_H-M   'P 1'
#
loop_
_entity.id
_entity.type
_entity.pdbx_description
1 polymer ?
#
loop_
_entity_poly.entity_id
_entity_poly.type
_entity_poly.pdbx_seq_one_letter_code
_entity_poly.pdbx_strand_id
1 'polypeptide(L)'
;GPDDPRAWRVINSVECSEPFERYGWQWINIKLRGQSFLLHQIRKMLCVLMAVCRGLASPHFITTTLTTHYVDLPKAPAIGLVLQDQHFHTYNKTYGSDGVHEPLIWDEAEEEIQKFCDENIYDSIMKKEMADNVMLKWMSCQYYHDYQTYSLKHQANRIRI
;
A
#
# COMPACT_ATOMS: atom_id res chain seq x y z
N GLY A 1 11.17 16.27 11.23
CA GLY A 1 9.90 16.65 11.87
C GLY A 1 8.76 16.43 10.89
N PRO A 2 7.51 16.78 11.23
CA PRO A 2 6.38 16.63 10.30
C PRO A 2 6.54 17.46 9.01
N ASP A 3 7.31 18.55 9.05
CA ASP A 3 7.65 19.37 7.88
C ASP A 3 8.98 18.97 7.21
N ASP A 4 9.52 17.79 7.51
CA ASP A 4 10.75 17.31 6.87
C ASP A 4 10.46 17.02 5.38
N PRO A 5 11.10 17.73 4.43
CA PRO A 5 10.88 17.48 3.01
C PRO A 5 11.22 16.04 2.59
N ARG A 6 12.09 15.37 3.35
CA ARG A 6 12.45 13.96 3.13
C ARG A 6 11.32 12.99 3.44
N ALA A 7 10.24 13.43 4.08
CA ALA A 7 9.04 12.63 4.31
C ALA A 7 8.05 12.69 3.13
N TRP A 8 8.21 13.65 2.21
CA TRP A 8 7.33 13.80 1.05
C TRP A 8 7.48 12.63 0.07
N ARG A 9 6.37 12.03 -0.34
CA ARG A 9 6.33 10.91 -1.29
C ARG A 9 5.24 11.13 -2.32
N VAL A 10 5.50 10.70 -3.55
CA VAL A 10 4.54 10.78 -4.65
C VAL A 10 4.03 9.37 -4.95
N ILE A 11 2.71 9.21 -4.80
CA ILE A 11 1.98 8.01 -5.23
C ILE A 11 1.39 8.32 -6.61
N ASN A 12 1.76 7.53 -7.60
CA ASN A 12 1.37 7.70 -8.99
C ASN A 12 0.00 7.08 -9.28
N SER A 13 -0.25 5.87 -8.77
CA SER A 13 -1.56 5.22 -8.86
C SER A 13 -1.82 4.27 -7.69
N VAL A 14 -3.10 4.08 -7.40
CA VAL A 14 -3.61 3.04 -6.50
C VAL A 14 -4.79 2.40 -7.22
N GLU A 15 -4.69 1.11 -7.47
CA GLU A 15 -5.67 0.33 -8.25
C GLU A 15 -6.09 -0.89 -7.43
N CYS A 16 -7.37 -1.23 -7.49
CA CYS A 16 -7.92 -2.45 -6.89
C CYS A 16 -8.51 -3.32 -8.00
N SER A 17 -8.18 -4.61 -8.01
CA SER A 17 -8.78 -5.55 -8.95
C SER A 17 -10.24 -5.84 -8.59
N GLU A 18 -10.96 -6.41 -9.55
CA GLU A 18 -12.17 -7.17 -9.24
C GLU A 18 -11.82 -8.33 -8.29
N PRO A 19 -12.76 -8.75 -7.42
CA PRO A 19 -12.56 -9.93 -6.60
C PRO A 19 -12.46 -11.20 -7.42
N PHE A 20 -11.62 -12.13 -6.98
CA PHE A 20 -11.50 -13.46 -7.59
C PHE A 20 -11.48 -14.55 -6.52
N GLU A 21 -11.85 -15.77 -6.92
CA GLU A 21 -11.90 -16.93 -6.02
C GLU A 21 -10.68 -17.84 -6.23
N ARG A 22 -10.05 -18.24 -5.13
CA ARG A 22 -9.03 -19.28 -5.08
C ARG A 22 -9.15 -20.02 -3.76
N TYR A 23 -9.14 -21.36 -3.82
CA TYR A 23 -9.20 -22.24 -2.66
C TYR A 23 -10.45 -22.04 -1.77
N GLY A 24 -11.57 -21.62 -2.36
CA GLY A 24 -12.81 -21.31 -1.65
C GLY A 24 -12.81 -19.97 -0.91
N TRP A 25 -11.78 -19.15 -1.11
CA TRP A 25 -11.63 -17.82 -0.51
C TRP A 25 -11.69 -16.74 -1.59
N GLN A 26 -12.23 -15.57 -1.22
CA GLN A 26 -12.28 -14.41 -2.10
C GLN A 26 -11.07 -13.49 -1.85
N TRP A 27 -10.41 -13.09 -2.93
CA TRP A 27 -9.19 -12.30 -2.91
C TRP A 27 -9.35 -11.04 -3.76
N ILE A 28 -8.59 -10.01 -3.43
CA ILE A 28 -8.43 -8.79 -4.23
C ILE A 28 -6.95 -8.44 -4.31
N ASN A 29 -6.54 -7.85 -5.42
CA ASN A 29 -5.20 -7.31 -5.60
C ASN A 29 -5.25 -5.79 -5.50
N ILE A 30 -4.43 -5.21 -4.63
CA ILE A 30 -4.25 -3.76 -4.54
C ILE A 30 -2.86 -3.42 -5.06
N LYS A 31 -2.79 -2.77 -6.22
CA LYS A 31 -1.54 -2.34 -6.85
C LYS A 31 -1.29 -0.87 -6.52
N LEU A 32 -0.16 -0.58 -5.87
CA LEU A 32 0.31 0.77 -5.60
C LEU A 32 1.55 1.07 -6.43
N ARG A 33 1.52 2.17 -7.19
CA ARG A 33 2.68 2.71 -7.89
C ARG A 33 3.10 4.01 -7.26
N GLY A 34 4.38 4.16 -6.96
CA GLY A 34 4.93 5.37 -6.37
C GLY A 34 6.41 5.52 -6.71
N GLN A 35 6.91 6.75 -6.66
CA GLN A 35 8.31 7.04 -6.98
C GLN A 35 9.27 6.46 -5.94
N SER A 36 8.86 6.45 -4.68
CA SER A 36 9.59 5.82 -3.57
C SER A 36 8.63 5.60 -2.40
N PHE A 37 9.03 4.73 -1.47
CA PHE A 37 8.27 4.44 -0.27
C PHE A 37 9.13 4.58 0.98
N LEU A 38 8.59 5.22 2.02
CA LEU A 38 9.17 5.20 3.36
C LEU A 38 8.94 3.83 4.02
N LEU A 39 9.75 3.54 5.05
CA LEU A 39 9.60 2.34 5.84
C LEU A 39 8.15 2.22 6.38
N HIS A 40 7.53 1.07 6.11
CA HIS A 40 6.14 0.75 6.48
C HIS A 40 5.04 1.61 5.85
N GLN A 41 5.35 2.52 4.92
CA GLN A 41 4.37 3.45 4.33
C GLN A 41 3.18 2.71 3.71
N ILE A 42 3.43 1.72 2.85
CA ILE A 42 2.37 0.95 2.18
C ILE A 42 1.47 0.25 3.20
N ARG A 43 2.08 -0.34 4.25
CA ARG A 43 1.36 -1.04 5.32
C ARG A 43 0.48 -0.09 6.16
N LYS A 44 0.89 1.16 6.34
CA LYS A 44 0.08 2.21 6.99
C LYS A 44 -1.01 2.75 6.07
N MET A 45 -0.74 2.89 4.78
CA MET A 45 -1.76 3.28 3.79
C MET A 45 -2.90 2.25 3.75
N LEU A 46 -2.57 0.95 3.73
CA LEU A 46 -3.57 -0.12 3.78
C LEU A 46 -4.38 -0.10 5.08
N CYS A 47 -3.76 0.24 6.22
CA CYS A 47 -4.49 0.42 7.47
C CYS A 47 -5.60 1.47 7.34
N VAL A 48 -5.26 2.65 6.83
CA VAL A 48 -6.24 3.74 6.67
C VAL A 48 -7.33 3.34 5.69
N LEU A 49 -6.97 2.73 4.57
CA LEU A 49 -7.93 2.22 3.57
C LEU A 49 -8.93 1.25 4.21
N MET A 50 -8.45 0.23 4.93
CA MET A 50 -9.32 -0.78 5.55
C MET A 50 -10.19 -0.18 6.65
N ALA A 51 -9.68 0.75 7.45
CA ALA A 51 -10.47 1.44 8.47
C ALA A 51 -11.64 2.22 7.85
N VAL A 52 -11.42 2.91 6.72
CA VAL A 52 -12.47 3.65 6.00
C VAL A 52 -13.47 2.69 5.37
N CYS A 53 -13.01 1.69 4.61
CA CYS A 53 -13.90 0.74 3.94
C CYS A 53 -14.78 -0.06 4.90
N ARG A 54 -14.32 -0.30 6.14
CA ARG A 54 -15.07 -1.01 7.18
C ARG A 54 -15.89 -0.09 8.08
N GLY A 55 -15.93 1.22 7.80
CA GLY A 55 -16.68 2.20 8.57
C GLY A 55 -16.12 2.49 9.97
N LEU A 56 -14.86 2.12 10.25
CA LEU A 56 -14.18 2.43 11.52
C LEU A 56 -13.67 3.88 11.55
N ALA A 57 -13.41 4.45 10.38
CA ALA A 57 -12.99 5.84 10.19
C ALA A 57 -13.83 6.51 9.10
N SER A 58 -14.04 7.83 9.20
CA SER A 58 -14.66 8.59 8.12
C SER A 58 -13.71 8.72 6.93
N PRO A 59 -14.20 8.90 5.68
CA PRO A 59 -13.33 9.16 4.53
C PRO A 59 -12.40 10.38 4.71
N HIS A 60 -12.81 11.36 5.53
CA HIS A 60 -11.99 12.52 5.88
C HIS A 60 -10.71 12.15 6.64
N PHE A 61 -10.69 11.00 7.32
CA PHE A 61 -9.50 10.55 8.03
C PHE A 61 -8.29 10.36 7.10
N ILE A 62 -8.51 10.04 5.82
CA ILE A 62 -7.42 9.96 4.82
C ILE A 62 -6.68 11.30 4.76
N THR A 63 -7.40 12.41 4.60
CA THR A 63 -6.76 13.73 4.51
C THR A 63 -6.14 14.14 5.84
N THR A 64 -6.74 13.78 6.99
CA THR A 64 -6.14 13.97 8.32
C THR A 64 -4.75 13.30 8.42
N THR A 65 -4.61 12.07 7.93
CA THR A 65 -3.33 11.33 7.98
C THR A 65 -2.23 11.90 7.08
N LEU A 66 -2.58 12.82 6.16
CA LEU A 66 -1.63 13.51 5.28
C LEU A 66 -1.21 14.89 5.83
N THR A 67 -1.74 15.29 6.98
CA THR A 67 -1.35 16.55 7.64
C THR A 67 -0.07 16.39 8.47
N THR A 68 0.39 17.49 9.06
CA THR A 68 1.55 17.52 9.97
C THR A 68 1.26 16.93 11.34
N HIS A 69 0.00 16.58 11.64
CA HIS A 69 -0.35 15.95 12.89
C HIS A 69 0.14 14.51 12.95
N TYR A 70 0.78 14.16 14.07
CA TYR A 70 1.14 12.78 14.34
C TYR A 70 -0.12 11.95 14.54
N VAL A 71 -0.28 10.93 13.71
CA VAL A 71 -1.30 9.89 13.83
C VAL A 71 -0.56 8.57 14.01
N ASP A 72 -0.73 7.94 15.17
CA ASP A 72 -0.26 6.57 15.32
C ASP A 72 -1.15 5.66 14.49
N LEU A 73 -0.56 4.81 13.65
CA LEU A 73 -1.30 3.93 12.74
C LEU A 73 -0.74 2.53 12.87
N PRO A 74 -1.60 1.52 13.14
CA PRO A 74 -1.14 0.14 13.16
C PRO A 74 -0.67 -0.25 11.75
N LYS A 75 0.34 -1.13 11.72
CA LYS A 75 0.92 -1.61 10.47
C LYS A 75 0.15 -2.84 10.02
N ALA A 76 -0.46 -2.81 8.83
CA ALA A 76 -1.04 -4.01 8.22
C ALA A 76 0.01 -5.15 8.15
N PRO A 77 -0.35 -6.43 8.21
CA PRO A 77 0.59 -7.53 8.03
C PRO A 77 1.41 -7.40 6.74
N ALA A 78 2.65 -7.87 6.76
CA ALA A 78 3.52 -7.81 5.58
C ALA A 78 3.31 -8.97 4.61
N ILE A 79 2.56 -10.00 5.02
CA ILE A 79 2.43 -11.27 4.29
C ILE A 79 1.93 -11.10 2.85
N GLY A 80 0.98 -10.19 2.61
CA GLY A 80 0.44 -9.92 1.28
C GLY A 80 1.21 -8.86 0.48
N LEU A 81 2.33 -8.34 0.99
CA LEU A 81 3.07 -7.27 0.33
C LEU A 81 4.13 -7.87 -0.60
N VAL A 82 3.95 -7.65 -1.90
CA VAL A 82 4.86 -8.12 -2.95
C VAL A 82 5.39 -6.92 -3.75
N LEU A 83 6.71 -6.88 -3.96
CA LEU A 83 7.31 -5.96 -4.93
C LEU A 83 7.16 -6.56 -6.32
N GLN A 84 6.26 -6.00 -7.13
CA GLN A 84 5.94 -6.56 -8.44
C GLN A 84 6.87 -6.08 -9.56
N ASP A 85 7.21 -4.79 -9.59
CA ASP A 85 7.95 -4.20 -10.72
C ASP A 85 8.85 -3.04 -10.23
N GLN A 86 9.98 -2.84 -10.91
CA GLN A 86 10.84 -1.66 -10.79
C GLN A 86 10.86 -0.92 -12.13
N HIS A 87 10.30 0.28 -12.14
CA HIS A 87 10.16 1.06 -13.37
C HIS A 87 11.42 1.90 -13.66
N PHE A 88 12.12 1.57 -14.75
CA PHE A 88 13.33 2.28 -15.20
C PHE A 88 13.08 3.33 -16.29
N HIS A 89 11.82 3.77 -16.49
CA HIS A 89 11.44 4.67 -17.58
C HIS A 89 12.30 5.94 -17.65
N THR A 90 12.49 6.63 -16.52
CA THR A 90 13.32 7.86 -16.48
C THR A 90 14.78 7.57 -16.81
N TYR A 91 15.34 6.46 -16.31
CA TYR A 91 16.71 6.05 -16.62
C TYR A 91 16.86 5.75 -18.11
N ASN A 92 15.98 4.91 -18.68
CA ASN A 92 16.01 4.54 -20.10
C ASN A 92 15.87 5.78 -21.00
N LYS A 93 15.01 6.74 -20.62
CA LYS A 93 14.83 7.99 -21.36
C LYS A 93 16.06 8.90 -21.30
N THR A 94 16.74 8.98 -20.15
CA THR A 94 17.88 9.89 -19.95
C THR A 94 19.19 9.32 -20.47
N TYR A 95 19.43 8.03 -20.25
CA TYR A 95 20.74 7.39 -20.49
C TYR A 95 20.68 6.27 -21.52
N GLY A 96 19.53 5.62 -21.73
CA GLY A 96 19.42 4.45 -22.63
C GLY A 96 19.63 4.75 -24.13
N SER A 97 19.98 5.98 -24.50
CA SER A 97 20.29 6.38 -25.88
C SER A 97 21.54 7.27 -25.97
N ASP A 98 22.38 7.30 -24.92
CA ASP A 98 23.59 8.12 -24.89
C ASP A 98 24.81 7.46 -25.55
N GLY A 99 24.66 6.23 -26.04
CA GLY A 99 25.71 5.44 -26.69
C GLY A 99 26.70 4.78 -25.72
N VAL A 100 26.50 4.94 -24.41
CA VAL A 100 27.33 4.37 -23.34
C VAL A 100 26.53 3.39 -22.48
N HIS A 101 25.27 3.70 -22.19
CA HIS A 101 24.41 2.88 -21.35
C HIS A 101 23.36 2.11 -22.15
N GLU A 102 23.09 0.88 -21.73
CA GLU A 102 22.02 0.05 -22.28
C GLU A 102 20.70 0.31 -21.51
N PRO A 103 19.55 0.35 -22.20
CA PRO A 103 18.26 0.46 -21.53
C PRO A 103 17.92 -0.82 -20.76
N LEU A 104 17.31 -0.66 -19.58
CA LEU A 104 16.85 -1.76 -18.74
C LEU A 104 15.40 -2.11 -19.10
N ILE A 105 15.20 -3.26 -19.75
CA ILE A 105 13.91 -3.74 -20.25
C ILE A 105 13.78 -5.22 -19.89
N TRP A 106 12.60 -5.63 -19.43
CA TRP A 106 12.33 -7.01 -18.98
C TRP A 106 11.14 -7.65 -19.71
N ASP A 107 10.68 -7.04 -20.80
CA ASP A 107 9.47 -7.45 -21.53
C ASP A 107 9.52 -8.92 -21.97
N GLU A 108 10.69 -9.41 -22.41
CA GLU A 108 10.88 -10.81 -22.80
C GLU A 108 10.71 -11.80 -21.64
N ALA A 109 10.95 -11.36 -20.41
CA ALA A 109 10.85 -12.18 -19.20
C ALA A 109 9.50 -11.99 -18.47
N GLU A 110 8.59 -11.15 -18.98
CA GLU A 110 7.34 -10.81 -18.30
C GLU A 110 6.49 -12.05 -18.02
N GLU A 111 6.37 -12.97 -18.99
CA GLU A 111 5.63 -14.22 -18.82
C GLU A 111 6.25 -15.13 -17.76
N GLU A 112 7.59 -15.24 -17.73
CA GLU A 112 8.31 -16.05 -16.74
C GLU A 112 8.17 -15.48 -15.33
N ILE A 113 8.29 -14.15 -15.19
CA ILE A 113 8.11 -13.44 -13.93
C ILE A 113 6.68 -13.63 -13.42
N GLN A 114 5.69 -13.46 -14.29
CA GLN A 114 4.28 -13.60 -13.92
C GLN A 114 3.97 -15.03 -13.47
N LYS A 115 4.44 -16.03 -14.24
CA LYS A 115 4.30 -17.44 -13.88
C LYS A 115 4.94 -17.74 -12.52
N PHE A 116 6.15 -17.23 -12.28
CA PHE A 116 6.83 -17.40 -10.99
C PHE A 116 6.03 -16.77 -9.84
N CYS A 117 5.52 -15.54 -10.03
CA CYS A 117 4.67 -14.86 -9.06
C CYS A 117 3.42 -15.69 -8.72
N ASP A 118 2.71 -16.18 -9.73
CA ASP A 118 1.48 -16.94 -9.56
C ASP A 118 1.72 -18.28 -8.84
N GLU A 119 2.74 -19.04 -9.28
CA GLU A 119 2.99 -20.39 -8.80
C GLU A 119 3.68 -20.43 -7.42
N ASN A 120 4.52 -19.44 -7.10
CA ASN A 120 5.37 -19.49 -5.92
C ASN A 120 5.09 -18.40 -4.89
N ILE A 121 4.75 -17.18 -5.33
CA ILE A 121 4.54 -16.05 -4.41
C ILE A 121 3.08 -16.02 -3.96
N TYR A 122 2.14 -15.86 -4.88
CA TYR A 122 0.73 -15.71 -4.54
C TYR A 122 0.17 -16.99 -3.91
N ASP A 123 0.52 -18.15 -4.44
CA ASP A 123 0.13 -19.44 -3.85
C ASP A 123 0.60 -19.58 -2.39
N SER A 124 1.86 -19.24 -2.10
CA SER A 124 2.42 -19.28 -0.75
C SER A 124 1.71 -18.31 0.21
N ILE A 125 1.45 -17.07 -0.25
CA ILE A 125 0.71 -16.06 0.51
C ILE A 125 -0.69 -16.55 0.85
N MET A 126 -1.43 -17.07 -0.16
CA MET A 126 -2.81 -17.53 0.01
C MET A 126 -2.88 -18.70 0.98
N LYS A 127 -2.04 -19.73 0.78
CA LYS A 127 -1.99 -20.90 1.67
C LYS A 127 -1.67 -20.50 3.11
N LYS A 128 -0.71 -19.58 3.28
CA LYS A 128 -0.31 -19.13 4.62
C LYS A 128 -1.40 -18.30 5.29
N GLU A 129 -2.08 -17.42 4.56
CA GLU A 129 -3.21 -16.67 5.11
C GLU A 129 -4.38 -17.59 5.48
N MET A 130 -4.70 -18.60 4.67
CA MET A 130 -5.75 -19.57 5.00
C MET A 130 -5.43 -20.39 6.25
N ALA A 131 -4.17 -20.78 6.43
CA ALA A 131 -3.74 -21.54 7.60
C ALA A 131 -3.74 -20.69 8.88
N ASP A 132 -3.23 -19.47 8.79
CA ASP A 132 -2.92 -18.68 9.97
C ASP A 132 -3.96 -17.57 10.26
N ASN A 133 -4.80 -17.23 9.29
CA ASN A 133 -5.76 -16.13 9.35
C ASN A 133 -5.08 -14.79 9.74
N VAL A 134 -3.91 -14.48 9.15
CA VAL A 134 -3.05 -13.36 9.59
C VAL A 134 -3.77 -12.02 9.41
N MET A 135 -4.33 -11.77 8.22
CA MET A 135 -5.08 -10.54 7.93
C MET A 135 -6.35 -10.48 8.76
N LEU A 136 -7.10 -11.57 8.89
CA LEU A 136 -8.32 -11.63 9.71
C LEU A 136 -8.05 -11.31 11.19
N LYS A 137 -7.01 -11.92 11.79
CA LYS A 137 -6.59 -11.66 13.17
C LYS A 137 -6.15 -10.21 13.38
N TRP A 138 -5.38 -9.67 12.44
CA TRP A 138 -5.00 -8.25 12.52
C TRP A 138 -6.23 -7.32 12.37
N MET A 139 -7.14 -7.68 11.49
CA MET A 139 -8.39 -6.97 11.25
C MET A 139 -9.32 -6.95 12.45
N SER A 140 -9.31 -7.95 13.34
CA SER A 140 -10.04 -7.89 14.60
C SER A 140 -9.41 -6.90 15.59
N CYS A 141 -8.08 -6.75 15.57
CA CYS A 141 -7.38 -5.80 16.45
C CYS A 141 -7.58 -4.34 16.02
N GLN A 142 -7.83 -4.09 14.73
CA GLN A 142 -8.11 -2.74 14.19
C GLN A 142 -9.25 -2.02 14.92
N TYR A 143 -10.25 -2.76 15.43
CA TYR A 143 -11.42 -2.19 16.09
C TYR A 143 -11.06 -1.39 17.36
N TYR A 144 -9.99 -1.77 18.05
CA TYR A 144 -9.56 -1.11 19.29
C TYR A 144 -8.72 0.15 19.05
N HIS A 145 -8.44 0.48 17.79
CA HIS A 145 -7.66 1.67 17.47
C HIS A 145 -8.58 2.89 17.36
N ASP A 146 -8.18 3.98 18.00
CA ASP A 146 -8.96 5.21 18.04
C ASP A 146 -8.72 6.06 16.79
N TYR A 147 -9.56 5.88 15.78
CA TYR A 147 -9.55 6.70 14.57
C TYR A 147 -10.38 8.00 14.71
N GLN A 148 -11.30 8.06 15.69
CA GLN A 148 -12.31 9.12 15.79
C GLN A 148 -11.80 10.36 16.53
N THR A 149 -10.97 10.18 17.57
CA THR A 149 -10.42 11.29 18.35
C THR A 149 -9.54 12.22 17.50
N TYR A 150 -8.88 11.69 16.47
CA TYR A 150 -8.12 12.50 15.50
C TYR A 150 -9.03 13.34 14.60
N SER A 151 -10.21 12.84 14.22
CA SER A 151 -11.18 13.56 13.38
C SER A 151 -11.90 14.68 14.13
N LEU A 152 -12.20 14.49 15.43
CA LEU A 152 -12.92 15.47 16.26
C LEU A 152 -12.04 16.67 16.65
N LYS A 153 -10.75 16.42 16.95
CA LYS A 153 -9.77 17.51 17.19
C LYS A 153 -9.62 18.43 15.97
N HIS A 154 -9.78 17.90 14.77
CA HIS A 154 -9.76 18.65 13.52
C HIS A 154 -10.97 19.58 13.33
N GLN A 155 -12.17 19.15 13.75
CA GLN A 155 -13.37 20.01 13.70
C GLN A 155 -13.32 21.11 14.77
N ALA A 156 -12.89 20.78 15.99
CA ALA A 156 -12.80 21.74 17.08
C ALA A 156 -11.77 22.87 16.82
N ASN A 157 -10.65 22.57 16.16
CA ASN A 157 -9.64 23.57 15.80
C ASN A 157 -10.00 24.43 14.58
N ARG A 158 -10.96 24.01 13.73
CA ARG A 158 -11.45 24.82 12.60
C ARG A 158 -12.49 25.87 12.99
N ILE A 159 -13.11 25.75 14.16
CA ILE A 159 -14.16 26.67 14.66
C ILE A 159 -13.55 27.77 15.55
N ARG A 160 -12.26 27.69 15.88
CA ARG A 160 -11.52 28.76 16.55
C ARG A 160 -10.81 29.65 15.51
N ILE A 161 -11.58 30.49 14.82
CA ILE A 161 -11.08 31.67 14.09
C ILE A 161 -12.03 32.82 14.40
#